data_AF-A0A9E3G3Z0-F1
#
_entry.id   AF-A0A9E3G3Z0-F1
#
_cell.length_a   1.000
_cell.length_b   1.000
_cell.length_c   1.000
_cell.angle_alpha   90.00
_cell.angle_beta   90.00
_cell.angle_gamma   90.00
#
_symmetry.space_group_name_H-M   'P 1'
#
loop_
_entity.id
_entity.type
_entity.pdbx_description
1 polymer ?
#
loop_
_entity_poly.entity_id
_entity_poly.type
_entity_poly.pdbx_seq_one_letter_code
_entity_poly.pdbx_strand_id
1 'polypeptide(L)'
;MPDPHLRISRRVADAPYGWAASYRALLSPGQVALALRLQLRPWPGVTSAGLDQVRHETERAVAHYFDQRFIVEQESGRQRPVRVQVEFVASDPDLSVAVHAGFGRDNLQHWFVDSGVIVRAHEVGHAFGLKDEYVDPLAANRATTGTAGVFQDHSLMGDFQQEGIALAELKPRHALEIVRGLSVHFGGDFNIMPAGAAGRVARLQTGSEAATKPGPAVAGMQSLRELARGFDAPRPGQGCSGRLRP
;
A
#
# COMPACT_ATOMS: atom_id res chain seq x y z
N MET A 1 -11.30 -27.18 12.10
CA MET A 1 -11.52 -27.05 10.64
C MET A 1 -10.28 -26.40 10.05
N PRO A 2 -9.71 -26.91 8.95
CA PRO A 2 -8.60 -26.23 8.27
C PRO A 2 -9.05 -24.85 7.78
N ASP A 3 -8.15 -23.88 7.79
CA ASP A 3 -8.39 -22.54 7.22
C ASP A 3 -8.75 -22.69 5.73
N PRO A 4 -9.96 -22.31 5.29
CA PRO A 4 -10.35 -22.45 3.89
C PRO A 4 -9.62 -21.44 2.98
N HIS A 5 -8.90 -20.47 3.55
CA HIS A 5 -8.15 -19.52 2.76
C HIS A 5 -6.83 -20.11 2.26
N LEU A 6 -6.59 -19.88 0.98
CA LEU A 6 -5.30 -20.13 0.37
C LEU A 6 -4.33 -19.01 0.77
N ARG A 7 -3.14 -19.36 1.25
CA ARG A 7 -2.04 -18.39 1.41
C ARG A 7 -1.47 -18.06 0.03
N ILE A 8 -1.53 -16.79 -0.33
CA ILE A 8 -0.87 -16.22 -1.49
C ILE A 8 0.40 -15.55 -0.99
N SER A 9 1.55 -15.94 -1.55
CA SER A 9 2.82 -15.30 -1.24
C SER A 9 3.64 -15.08 -2.50
N ARG A 10 4.27 -13.91 -2.61
CA ARG A 10 5.17 -13.56 -3.71
C ARG A 10 6.31 -12.70 -3.23
N ARG A 11 7.46 -12.81 -3.91
CA ARG A 11 8.55 -11.86 -3.76
C ARG A 11 8.21 -10.60 -4.57
N VAL A 12 8.31 -9.44 -3.93
CA VAL A 12 8.26 -8.14 -4.62
C VAL A 12 9.67 -7.61 -4.74
N ALA A 13 10.03 -7.16 -5.93
CA ALA A 13 11.32 -6.54 -6.25
C ALA A 13 11.10 -5.07 -6.62
N ASP A 14 11.78 -4.18 -5.92
CA ASP A 14 11.76 -2.73 -6.11
C ASP A 14 13.16 -2.18 -5.82
N ALA A 15 14.16 -2.70 -6.55
CA ALA A 15 15.57 -2.58 -6.20
C ALA A 15 15.98 -1.14 -5.86
N PRO A 16 16.71 -0.90 -4.75
CA PRO A 16 17.39 -1.90 -3.91
C PRO A 16 16.47 -2.63 -2.93
N TYR A 17 15.21 -2.25 -2.86
CA TYR A 17 14.25 -2.84 -1.94
C TYR A 17 13.67 -4.15 -2.48
N GLY A 18 13.14 -4.93 -1.55
CA GLY A 18 12.33 -6.09 -1.87
C GLY A 18 11.87 -6.79 -0.60
N TRP A 19 10.68 -7.38 -0.66
CA TRP A 19 10.06 -8.05 0.48
C TRP A 19 9.24 -9.25 0.01
N ALA A 20 8.85 -10.10 0.96
CA ALA A 20 7.85 -11.13 0.71
C ALA A 20 6.48 -10.56 1.06
N ALA A 21 5.62 -10.40 0.07
CA ALA A 21 4.21 -10.12 0.27
C ALA A 21 3.51 -11.43 0.60
N SER A 22 2.56 -11.40 1.54
CA SER A 22 1.78 -12.57 1.92
C SER A 22 0.42 -12.14 2.46
N TYR A 23 -0.63 -12.85 2.04
CA TYR A 23 -1.99 -12.69 2.53
C TYR A 23 -2.80 -13.96 2.26
N ARG A 24 -4.01 -14.01 2.79
CA ARG A 24 -4.96 -15.11 2.63
C ARG A 24 -6.07 -14.71 1.67
N ALA A 25 -6.49 -15.65 0.82
CA ALA A 25 -7.57 -15.45 -0.13
C ALA A 25 -8.56 -16.61 -0.10
N LEU A 26 -9.85 -16.28 -0.15
CA LEU A 26 -10.94 -17.23 -0.31
C LEU A 26 -11.83 -16.77 -1.46
N LEU A 27 -11.91 -17.60 -2.49
CA LEU A 27 -12.86 -17.43 -3.59
C LEU A 27 -14.16 -18.15 -3.25
N SER A 28 -15.23 -17.39 -3.09
CA SER A 28 -16.58 -17.92 -2.83
C SER A 28 -17.54 -17.55 -3.96
N PRO A 29 -18.76 -18.13 -4.03
CA PRO A 29 -19.75 -17.76 -5.04
C PRO A 29 -20.15 -16.28 -5.03
N GLY A 30 -20.11 -15.62 -3.86
CA GLY A 30 -20.61 -14.26 -3.66
C GLY A 30 -19.55 -13.18 -3.47
N GLN A 31 -18.31 -13.54 -3.16
CA GLN A 31 -17.22 -12.57 -2.94
C GLN A 31 -15.83 -13.19 -3.14
N VAL A 32 -14.84 -12.33 -3.33
CA VAL A 32 -13.44 -12.64 -3.07
C VAL A 32 -13.09 -12.06 -1.71
N ALA A 33 -12.79 -12.91 -0.72
CA ALA A 33 -12.34 -12.45 0.60
C ALA A 33 -10.82 -12.48 0.67
N LEU A 34 -10.22 -11.35 1.03
CA LEU A 34 -8.80 -11.19 1.30
C LEU A 34 -8.62 -10.89 2.79
N ALA A 35 -7.69 -11.60 3.43
CA ALA A 35 -7.35 -11.37 4.82
C ALA A 35 -5.84 -11.25 5.00
N LEU A 36 -5.41 -10.28 5.80
CA LEU A 36 -4.02 -10.17 6.25
C LEU A 36 -3.93 -10.65 7.70
N ARG A 37 -3.27 -11.77 7.96
CA ARG A 37 -2.98 -12.20 9.34
C ARG A 37 -1.78 -11.42 9.87
N LEU A 38 -2.03 -10.47 10.77
CA LEU A 38 -1.06 -9.51 11.27
C LEU A 38 -0.69 -9.81 12.72
N GLN A 39 0.59 -10.07 12.98
CA GLN A 39 1.13 -10.15 14.33
C GLN A 39 1.78 -8.82 14.70
N LEU A 40 1.27 -8.18 15.75
CA LEU A 40 1.89 -7.02 16.37
C LEU A 40 2.77 -7.47 17.54
N ARG A 41 4.05 -7.10 17.51
CA ARG A 41 5.04 -7.41 18.54
C ARG A 41 5.44 -6.11 19.23
N PRO A 42 4.94 -5.83 20.45
CA PRO A 42 5.27 -4.59 21.14
C PRO A 42 6.76 -4.55 21.51
N TRP A 43 7.41 -3.42 21.24
CA TRP A 43 8.74 -3.09 21.74
C TRP A 43 8.62 -2.54 23.19
N PRO A 44 9.68 -2.65 24.03
CA PRO A 44 9.74 -1.95 25.31
C PRO A 44 9.17 -0.53 25.28
N GLY A 45 8.28 -0.23 26.23
CA GLY A 45 7.61 1.06 26.36
C GLY A 45 6.25 1.16 25.67
N VAL A 46 5.87 0.21 24.81
CA VAL A 46 4.50 0.15 24.26
C VAL A 46 3.53 -0.38 25.31
N THR A 47 2.50 0.42 25.62
CA THR A 47 1.42 0.04 26.54
C THR A 47 0.38 -0.84 25.82
N SER A 48 -0.47 -1.54 26.58
CA SER A 48 -1.61 -2.27 26.00
C SER A 48 -2.55 -1.33 25.24
N ALA A 49 -2.83 -0.15 25.79
CA ALA A 49 -3.65 0.87 25.14
C ALA A 49 -3.05 1.34 23.81
N GLY A 50 -1.73 1.55 23.74
CA GLY A 50 -1.05 1.89 22.49
C GLY A 50 -1.13 0.75 21.46
N LEU A 51 -1.04 -0.50 21.90
CA LEU A 51 -1.20 -1.64 21.00
C LEU A 51 -2.63 -1.76 20.48
N ASP A 52 -3.63 -1.55 21.33
CA ASP A 52 -5.06 -1.56 20.95
C ASP A 52 -5.40 -0.42 20.00
N GLN A 53 -4.80 0.76 20.19
CA GLN A 53 -4.91 1.87 19.24
C GLN A 53 -4.40 1.46 17.86
N VAL A 54 -3.20 0.88 17.77
CA VAL A 54 -2.63 0.42 16.49
C VAL A 54 -3.55 -0.61 15.83
N ARG A 55 -4.17 -1.52 16.61
CA ARG A 55 -5.13 -2.49 16.07
C ARG A 55 -6.34 -1.80 15.45
N HIS A 56 -6.98 -0.96 16.23
CA HIS A 56 -8.22 -0.28 15.84
C HIS A 56 -8.02 0.66 14.63
N GLU A 57 -6.93 1.42 14.63
CA GLU A 57 -6.60 2.31 13.52
C GLU A 57 -6.27 1.55 12.24
N THR A 58 -5.58 0.42 12.34
CA THR A 58 -5.28 -0.43 11.17
C THR A 58 -6.55 -1.06 10.60
N GLU A 59 -7.47 -1.56 11.43
CA GLU A 59 -8.77 -2.07 10.98
C GLU A 59 -9.57 -0.99 10.25
N ARG A 60 -9.63 0.22 10.83
CA ARG A 60 -10.31 1.36 10.20
C ARG A 60 -9.67 1.77 8.89
N ALA A 61 -8.34 1.80 8.83
CA ALA A 61 -7.59 2.09 7.61
C ALA A 61 -7.94 1.09 6.51
N VAL A 62 -7.95 -0.20 6.82
CA VAL A 62 -8.25 -1.25 5.85
C VAL A 62 -9.70 -1.22 5.39
N ALA A 63 -10.63 -1.05 6.32
CA ALA A 63 -12.05 -0.88 5.99
C ALA A 63 -12.29 0.33 5.08
N HIS A 64 -11.56 1.44 5.29
CA HIS A 64 -11.72 2.65 4.48
C HIS A 64 -11.09 2.55 3.08
N TYR A 65 -9.84 2.09 3.01
CA TYR A 65 -9.03 2.15 1.79
C TYR A 65 -9.11 0.91 0.91
N PHE A 66 -9.49 -0.25 1.46
CA PHE A 66 -9.41 -1.53 0.75
C PHE A 66 -10.76 -2.27 0.67
N ASP A 67 -11.53 -2.32 1.76
CA ASP A 67 -12.79 -3.08 1.78
C ASP A 67 -13.83 -2.52 0.81
N GLN A 68 -14.48 -3.40 0.03
CA GLN A 68 -15.55 -3.05 -0.91
C GLN A 68 -15.18 -1.98 -1.96
N ARG A 69 -13.89 -1.80 -2.27
CA ARG A 69 -13.45 -0.79 -3.24
C ARG A 69 -13.50 -1.28 -4.69
N PHE A 70 -13.43 -2.59 -4.90
CA PHE A 70 -13.34 -3.19 -6.23
C PHE A 70 -14.23 -4.42 -6.37
N ILE A 71 -14.58 -4.69 -7.62
CA ILE A 71 -15.25 -5.90 -8.09
C ILE A 71 -14.26 -6.64 -8.99
N VAL A 72 -14.16 -7.93 -8.76
CA VAL A 72 -13.45 -8.86 -9.63
C VAL A 72 -14.43 -9.49 -10.60
N GLU A 73 -14.11 -9.47 -11.89
CA GLU A 73 -14.86 -10.14 -12.95
C GLU A 73 -14.03 -11.28 -13.54
N GLN A 74 -14.58 -12.49 -13.57
CA GLN A 74 -13.97 -13.63 -14.27
C GLN A 74 -14.40 -13.64 -15.74
N GLU A 75 -13.66 -14.38 -16.59
CA GLU A 75 -13.99 -14.59 -18.02
C GLU A 75 -15.44 -15.01 -18.29
N SER A 76 -16.07 -15.74 -17.35
CA SER A 76 -17.49 -16.11 -17.41
C SER A 76 -18.47 -14.94 -17.29
N GLY A 77 -17.99 -13.70 -17.08
CA GLY A 77 -18.78 -12.52 -16.73
C GLY A 77 -19.22 -12.50 -15.26
N ARG A 78 -18.75 -13.45 -14.45
CA ARG A 78 -19.12 -13.52 -13.03
C ARG A 78 -18.41 -12.45 -12.22
N GLN A 79 -19.20 -11.55 -11.64
CA GLN A 79 -18.73 -10.44 -10.82
C GLN A 79 -18.82 -10.77 -9.33
N ARG A 80 -17.77 -10.41 -8.58
CA ARG A 80 -17.70 -10.60 -7.13
C ARG A 80 -17.08 -9.36 -6.48
N PRO A 81 -17.71 -8.75 -5.47
CA PRO A 81 -17.05 -7.74 -4.67
C PRO A 81 -15.82 -8.33 -3.97
N VAL A 82 -14.77 -7.52 -3.85
CA VAL A 82 -13.60 -7.83 -3.03
C VAL A 82 -13.86 -7.33 -1.61
N ARG A 83 -13.74 -8.24 -0.64
CA ARG A 83 -13.77 -7.92 0.78
C ARG A 83 -12.36 -8.02 1.34
N VAL A 84 -11.94 -7.05 2.14
CA VAL A 84 -10.59 -6.99 2.70
C VAL A 84 -10.66 -6.79 4.21
N GLN A 85 -9.95 -7.62 4.96
CA GLN A 85 -9.86 -7.53 6.41
C GLN A 85 -8.44 -7.76 6.92
N VAL A 86 -8.19 -7.34 8.15
CA VAL A 86 -6.98 -7.69 8.92
C VAL A 86 -7.41 -8.58 10.07
N GLU A 87 -6.65 -9.64 10.30
CA GLU A 87 -6.83 -10.56 11.41
C GLU A 87 -5.63 -10.46 12.33
N PHE A 88 -5.84 -9.98 13.55
CA PHE A 88 -4.76 -9.94 14.52
C PHE A 88 -4.50 -11.31 15.14
N VAL A 89 -3.28 -11.80 14.99
CA VAL A 89 -2.92 -13.17 15.39
C VAL A 89 -1.69 -13.20 16.28
N ALA A 90 -1.65 -14.17 17.19
CA ALA A 90 -0.47 -14.47 17.99
C ALA A 90 0.53 -15.39 17.28
N SER A 91 0.07 -16.20 16.31
CA SER A 91 0.86 -17.19 15.59
C SER A 91 0.38 -17.40 14.15
N ASP A 92 1.25 -17.94 13.29
CA ASP A 92 1.05 -18.08 11.84
C ASP A 92 0.63 -16.75 11.15
N PRO A 93 1.39 -15.65 11.34
CA PRO A 93 1.12 -14.41 10.64
C PRO A 93 1.58 -14.46 9.18
N ASP A 94 0.92 -13.67 8.34
CA ASP A 94 1.41 -13.31 7.01
C ASP A 94 2.33 -12.08 7.07
N LEU A 95 2.13 -11.20 8.07
CA LEU A 95 3.01 -10.07 8.38
C LEU A 95 3.27 -9.97 9.90
N SER A 96 4.54 -9.80 10.28
CA SER A 96 4.95 -9.55 11.67
C SER A 96 5.60 -8.18 11.80
N VAL A 97 5.05 -7.35 12.68
CA VAL A 97 5.46 -5.94 12.86
C VAL A 97 5.97 -5.73 14.27
N ALA A 98 7.12 -5.08 14.42
CA ALA A 98 7.56 -4.53 15.68
C ALA A 98 6.92 -3.15 15.90
N VAL A 99 6.16 -3.00 16.98
CA VAL A 99 5.46 -1.77 17.32
C VAL A 99 6.27 -0.98 18.34
N HIS A 100 6.54 0.28 18.06
CA HIS A 100 7.31 1.20 18.90
C HIS A 100 6.40 2.28 19.49
N ALA A 101 6.75 2.77 20.68
CA ALA A 101 6.05 3.91 21.27
C ALA A 101 6.41 5.23 20.56
N GLY A 102 5.53 6.23 20.65
CA GLY A 102 5.79 7.57 20.12
C GLY A 102 5.61 7.67 18.60
N PHE A 103 6.29 8.66 18.01
CA PHE A 103 6.35 8.92 16.58
C PHE A 103 7.60 8.33 15.93
N GLY A 104 7.48 7.96 14.66
CA GLY A 104 8.60 7.56 13.82
C GLY A 104 8.17 7.31 12.38
N ARG A 105 9.12 6.85 11.55
CA ARG A 105 8.83 6.48 10.17
C ARG A 105 8.47 5.00 10.12
N ASP A 106 7.23 4.73 9.75
CA ASP A 106 6.82 3.35 9.51
C ASP A 106 7.56 2.75 8.31
N ASN A 107 7.71 1.43 8.38
CA ASN A 107 7.97 0.57 7.24
C ASN A 107 7.31 -0.79 7.50
N LEU A 108 7.37 -1.70 6.53
CA LEU A 108 6.70 -2.99 6.58
C LEU A 108 6.95 -3.79 7.88
N GLN A 109 8.08 -3.59 8.56
CA GLN A 109 8.46 -4.35 9.76
C GLN A 109 8.45 -3.52 11.05
N HIS A 110 8.37 -2.19 10.98
CA HIS A 110 8.47 -1.29 12.12
C HIS A 110 7.41 -0.21 12.07
N TRP A 111 6.53 -0.20 13.05
CA TRP A 111 5.39 0.71 13.14
C TRP A 111 5.45 1.51 14.44
N PHE A 112 5.01 2.76 14.43
CA PHE A 112 5.01 3.64 15.61
C PHE A 112 3.60 3.97 16.08
N VAL A 113 3.30 3.86 17.38
CA VAL A 113 1.93 4.04 17.93
C VAL A 113 1.26 5.32 17.43
N ASP A 114 2.00 6.42 17.31
CA ASP A 114 1.44 7.73 16.94
C ASP A 114 1.46 7.99 15.42
N SER A 115 1.72 6.98 14.58
CA SER A 115 1.68 7.10 13.12
C SER A 115 0.25 7.33 12.61
N GLY A 116 0.13 8.13 11.54
CA GLY A 116 -1.18 8.42 10.94
C GLY A 116 -1.86 7.18 10.34
N VAL A 117 -3.20 7.14 10.42
CA VAL A 117 -4.04 6.04 9.90
C VAL A 117 -3.75 5.72 8.42
N ILE A 118 -3.51 6.73 7.59
CA ILE A 118 -3.19 6.52 6.16
C ILE A 118 -1.85 5.80 5.97
N VAL A 119 -0.87 6.04 6.86
CA VAL A 119 0.43 5.36 6.82
C VAL A 119 0.24 3.87 7.07
N ARG A 120 -0.64 3.49 8.01
CA ARG A 120 -1.00 2.06 8.20
C ARG A 120 -1.59 1.42 6.95
N ALA A 121 -2.48 2.15 6.27
CA ALA A 121 -3.07 1.66 5.04
C ALA A 121 -2.00 1.44 3.95
N HIS A 122 -1.03 2.36 3.86
CA HIS A 122 0.11 2.26 2.95
C HIS A 122 0.97 1.01 3.24
N GLU A 123 1.36 0.81 4.51
CA GLU A 123 2.15 -0.37 4.91
C GLU A 123 1.39 -1.69 4.70
N VAL A 124 0.07 -1.71 4.93
CA VAL A 124 -0.78 -2.86 4.60
C VAL A 124 -0.79 -3.10 3.08
N GLY A 125 -0.76 -2.04 2.26
CA GLY A 125 -0.61 -2.15 0.82
C GLY A 125 0.61 -2.97 0.40
N HIS A 126 1.76 -2.77 1.07
CA HIS A 126 2.95 -3.59 0.84
C HIS A 126 2.75 -5.06 1.20
N ALA A 127 1.98 -5.38 2.25
CA ALA A 127 1.66 -6.78 2.58
C ALA A 127 0.89 -7.49 1.46
N PHE A 128 0.06 -6.75 0.73
CA PHE A 128 -0.61 -7.21 -0.50
C PHE A 128 0.29 -7.13 -1.76
N GLY A 129 1.52 -6.64 -1.62
CA GLY A 129 2.54 -6.61 -2.66
C GLY A 129 2.53 -5.36 -3.53
N LEU A 130 1.89 -4.29 -3.08
CA LEU A 130 1.93 -2.99 -3.76
C LEU A 130 3.28 -2.32 -3.55
N LYS A 131 3.81 -1.67 -4.58
CA LYS A 131 5.05 -0.88 -4.50
C LYS A 131 4.74 0.56 -4.16
N ASP A 132 5.74 1.24 -3.63
CA ASP A 132 5.77 2.70 -3.56
C ASP A 132 5.66 3.31 -4.96
N GLU A 133 4.98 4.44 -5.02
CA GLU A 133 4.70 5.22 -6.24
C GLU A 133 5.19 6.68 -6.14
N TYR A 134 6.04 6.98 -5.15
CA TYR A 134 6.69 8.28 -4.96
C TYR A 134 8.17 8.24 -5.38
N VAL A 135 8.76 9.43 -5.56
CA VAL A 135 10.15 9.57 -5.97
C VAL A 135 11.10 9.04 -4.88
N ASP A 136 11.93 8.07 -5.24
CA ASP A 136 13.05 7.60 -4.44
C ASP A 136 14.29 7.42 -5.33
N PRO A 137 15.30 8.30 -5.21
CA PRO A 137 16.51 8.25 -6.03
C PRO A 137 17.30 6.94 -5.96
N LEU A 138 17.09 6.12 -4.91
CA LEU A 138 17.74 4.82 -4.78
C LEU A 138 17.04 3.76 -5.62
N ALA A 139 15.74 3.90 -5.87
CA ALA A 139 14.95 2.91 -6.61
C ALA A 139 14.85 3.29 -8.10
N ALA A 140 15.51 2.52 -8.97
CA ALA A 140 15.68 2.87 -10.38
C ALA A 140 14.35 3.11 -11.13
N ASN A 141 13.29 2.37 -10.79
CA ASN A 141 11.96 2.51 -11.40
C ASN A 141 11.16 3.71 -10.88
N ARG A 142 11.61 4.37 -9.81
CA ARG A 142 10.99 5.55 -9.22
C ARG A 142 12.01 6.66 -8.87
N ALA A 143 13.15 6.69 -9.58
CA ALA A 143 14.29 7.55 -9.25
C ALA A 143 14.02 9.05 -9.47
N THR A 144 13.12 9.40 -10.38
CA THR A 144 12.74 10.79 -10.69
C THR A 144 11.26 10.88 -11.02
N THR A 145 10.70 12.09 -11.02
CA THR A 145 9.28 12.33 -11.33
C THR A 145 8.83 11.81 -12.71
N GLY A 146 9.76 11.61 -13.65
CA GLY A 146 9.47 11.08 -14.99
C GLY A 146 9.61 9.57 -15.13
N THR A 147 9.98 8.85 -14.07
CA THR A 147 10.11 7.38 -14.12
C THR A 147 8.76 6.69 -13.99
N ALA A 148 8.59 5.55 -14.67
CA ALA A 148 7.29 4.88 -14.83
C ALA A 148 6.68 4.35 -13.52
N GLY A 149 7.46 4.25 -12.44
CA GLY A 149 6.99 3.88 -11.11
C GLY A 149 6.47 5.06 -10.28
N VAL A 150 6.60 6.30 -10.74
CA VAL A 150 6.09 7.48 -10.01
C VAL A 150 4.72 7.87 -10.54
N PHE A 151 3.75 8.07 -9.64
CA PHE A 151 2.40 8.49 -9.97
C PHE A 151 2.01 9.68 -9.12
N GLN A 152 1.56 10.76 -9.77
CA GLN A 152 1.11 12.02 -9.14
C GLN A 152 -0.40 12.17 -9.28
N ASP A 153 -1.14 11.16 -8.79
CA ASP A 153 -2.58 11.07 -8.96
C ASP A 153 -3.32 10.88 -7.64
N HIS A 154 -2.74 11.30 -6.51
CA HIS A 154 -3.25 11.07 -5.16
C HIS A 154 -3.39 9.57 -4.86
N SER A 155 -2.34 8.81 -5.18
CA SER A 155 -2.26 7.40 -4.87
C SER A 155 -2.03 7.18 -3.37
N LEU A 156 -2.69 6.18 -2.78
CA LEU A 156 -2.34 5.69 -1.45
C LEU A 156 -0.88 5.20 -1.38
N MET A 157 -0.33 4.72 -2.49
CA MET A 157 1.06 4.28 -2.57
C MET A 157 2.02 5.43 -3.00
N GLY A 158 1.49 6.61 -3.32
CA GLY A 158 2.25 7.77 -3.79
C GLY A 158 2.70 8.70 -2.66
N ASP A 159 3.05 9.95 -3.01
CA ASP A 159 3.51 10.97 -2.05
C ASP A 159 2.31 11.70 -1.44
N PHE A 160 1.43 10.95 -0.78
CA PHE A 160 0.15 11.48 -0.27
C PHE A 160 0.32 12.61 0.75
N GLN A 161 1.48 12.73 1.40
CA GLN A 161 1.79 13.85 2.28
C GLN A 161 1.84 15.17 1.49
N GLN A 162 2.42 15.15 0.29
CA GLN A 162 2.56 16.31 -0.58
C GLN A 162 1.37 16.49 -1.53
N GLU A 163 0.79 15.38 -1.98
CA GLU A 163 -0.35 15.38 -2.90
C GLU A 163 -1.68 15.61 -2.16
N GLY A 164 -1.72 15.43 -0.84
CA GLY A 164 -2.89 15.69 0.00
C GLY A 164 -3.53 14.41 0.53
N ILE A 165 -3.41 14.20 1.85
CA ILE A 165 -3.91 13.02 2.57
C ILE A 165 -5.41 12.76 2.31
N ALA A 166 -6.22 13.83 2.27
CA ALA A 166 -7.66 13.71 2.09
C ALA A 166 -8.08 13.25 0.69
N LEU A 167 -7.19 13.35 -0.30
CA LEU A 167 -7.42 12.95 -1.69
C LEU A 167 -6.85 11.56 -1.99
N ALA A 168 -5.99 11.04 -1.12
CA ALA A 168 -5.32 9.78 -1.33
C ALA A 168 -6.32 8.63 -1.39
N GLU A 169 -6.14 7.73 -2.36
CA GLU A 169 -7.00 6.57 -2.52
C GLU A 169 -6.29 5.38 -3.16
N LEU A 170 -6.85 4.19 -2.98
CA LEU A 170 -6.43 3.01 -3.72
C LEU A 170 -6.90 3.13 -5.18
N LYS A 171 -5.97 2.92 -6.12
CA LYS A 171 -6.19 3.06 -7.56
C LYS A 171 -6.47 1.71 -8.20
N PRO A 172 -7.15 1.66 -9.37
CA PRO A 172 -7.44 0.39 -10.05
C PRO A 172 -6.19 -0.46 -10.34
N ARG A 173 -5.03 0.16 -10.60
CA ARG A 173 -3.76 -0.55 -10.81
C ARG A 173 -3.30 -1.34 -9.57
N HIS A 174 -3.61 -0.87 -8.37
CA HIS A 174 -3.29 -1.60 -7.15
C HIS A 174 -4.16 -2.84 -7.02
N ALA A 175 -5.47 -2.71 -7.26
CA ALA A 175 -6.37 -3.85 -7.26
C ALA A 175 -5.95 -4.91 -8.29
N LEU A 176 -5.52 -4.50 -9.49
CA LEU A 176 -4.96 -5.41 -10.50
C LEU A 176 -3.74 -6.17 -9.97
N GLU A 177 -2.81 -5.50 -9.29
CA GLU A 177 -1.64 -6.16 -8.69
C GLU A 177 -2.02 -7.15 -7.58
N ILE A 178 -3.01 -6.82 -6.76
CA ILE A 178 -3.52 -7.73 -5.72
C ILE A 178 -4.12 -8.98 -6.39
N VAL A 179 -4.97 -8.81 -7.41
CA VAL A 179 -5.69 -9.96 -8.01
C VAL A 179 -4.88 -10.76 -9.00
N ARG A 180 -3.76 -10.25 -9.52
CA ARG A 180 -2.78 -11.08 -10.25
C ARG A 180 -2.34 -12.29 -9.42
N GLY A 181 -2.24 -12.14 -8.09
CA GLY A 181 -2.01 -13.26 -7.19
C GLY A 181 -3.12 -14.31 -7.23
N LEU A 182 -4.38 -13.89 -7.36
CA LEU A 182 -5.52 -14.79 -7.46
C LEU A 182 -5.50 -15.61 -8.76
N SER A 183 -5.19 -15.00 -9.91
CA SER A 183 -5.11 -15.71 -11.21
C SER A 183 -4.11 -16.86 -11.16
N VAL A 184 -2.93 -16.63 -10.58
CA VAL A 184 -1.88 -17.66 -10.45
C VAL A 184 -2.35 -18.85 -9.62
N HIS A 185 -3.21 -18.62 -8.64
CA HIS A 185 -3.55 -19.61 -7.62
C HIS A 185 -4.91 -20.30 -7.81
N PHE A 186 -5.92 -19.56 -8.24
CA PHE A 186 -7.27 -20.10 -8.49
C PHE A 186 -7.51 -20.46 -9.96
N GLY A 187 -6.61 -20.07 -10.86
CA GLY A 187 -6.77 -20.22 -12.30
C GLY A 187 -7.78 -19.24 -12.90
N GLY A 188 -7.60 -18.98 -14.20
CA GLY A 188 -8.44 -18.06 -14.98
C GLY A 188 -8.03 -16.59 -14.87
N ASP A 189 -8.46 -15.81 -15.86
CA ASP A 189 -8.20 -14.37 -15.86
C ASP A 189 -9.23 -13.62 -14.99
N PHE A 190 -8.72 -12.72 -14.17
CA PHE A 190 -9.51 -11.82 -13.32
C PHE A 190 -9.32 -10.37 -13.81
N ASN A 191 -10.42 -9.73 -14.18
CA ASN A 191 -10.49 -8.30 -14.46
C ASN A 191 -10.96 -7.54 -13.22
N ILE A 192 -10.62 -6.25 -13.14
CA ILE A 192 -11.04 -5.35 -12.06
C ILE A 192 -11.98 -4.27 -12.57
N MET A 193 -13.03 -4.01 -11.80
CA MET A 193 -13.86 -2.82 -11.92
C MET A 193 -13.93 -2.10 -10.57
N PRO A 194 -13.97 -0.76 -10.53
CA PRO A 194 -14.37 -0.04 -9.33
C PRO A 194 -15.76 -0.48 -8.85
N ALA A 195 -15.99 -0.57 -7.54
CA ALA A 195 -17.29 -1.00 -7.00
C ALA A 195 -18.47 -0.08 -7.38
N GLY A 196 -18.19 1.16 -7.80
CA GLY A 196 -19.19 2.10 -8.34
C GLY A 196 -19.34 2.08 -9.87
N ALA A 197 -18.59 1.24 -10.59
CA ALA A 197 -18.48 1.27 -12.05
C ALA A 197 -19.11 0.04 -12.73
N ALA A 198 -20.08 -0.62 -12.10
CA ALA A 198 -20.94 -1.60 -12.77
C ALA A 198 -21.61 -0.91 -13.99
N GLY A 199 -20.93 -0.95 -15.14
CA GLY A 199 -21.33 -0.21 -16.35
C GLY A 199 -20.22 0.23 -17.32
N ARG A 200 -18.91 0.24 -16.99
CA ARG A 200 -17.87 0.57 -18.00
C ARG A 200 -16.60 -0.27 -17.84
N VAL A 201 -16.42 -1.21 -18.77
CA VAL A 201 -15.23 -2.05 -18.91
C VAL A 201 -14.06 -1.20 -19.41
N ALA A 202 -13.06 -0.96 -18.55
CA ALA A 202 -11.76 -0.46 -19.01
C ALA A 202 -10.96 -1.64 -19.57
N ARG A 203 -11.04 -1.85 -20.89
CA ARG A 203 -10.21 -2.82 -21.60
C ARG A 203 -8.84 -2.18 -21.83
N LEU A 204 -7.76 -2.77 -21.30
CA LEU A 204 -6.42 -2.46 -21.79
C LEU A 204 -6.31 -2.98 -23.24
N GLN A 205 -6.40 -2.08 -24.22
CA GLN A 205 -5.96 -2.35 -25.59
C GLN A 205 -4.51 -1.89 -25.73
N THR A 206 -3.63 -2.84 -26.05
CA THR A 206 -2.29 -2.56 -26.55
C THR A 206 -2.37 -2.25 -28.04
N GLY A 207 -2.02 -1.03 -28.47
CA GLY A 207 -1.79 -0.74 -29.90
C GLY A 207 -1.96 0.72 -30.33
N SER A 208 -0.83 1.40 -30.49
CA SER A 208 -0.46 2.33 -31.58
C SER A 208 -1.56 3.14 -32.30
N GLU A 209 -1.58 4.47 -32.12
CA GLU A 209 -1.45 5.45 -33.22
C GLU A 209 -1.33 6.90 -32.70
N ALA A 210 -0.76 7.75 -33.55
CA ALA A 210 -0.15 9.05 -33.26
C ALA A 210 -1.13 10.16 -32.84
N ALA A 211 -0.73 10.97 -31.86
CA ALA A 211 -1.42 12.20 -31.49
C ALA A 211 -0.79 13.43 -32.16
N THR A 212 -1.56 14.06 -33.05
CA THR A 212 -1.30 15.37 -33.65
C THR A 212 -1.59 16.49 -32.63
N LYS A 213 -0.74 17.54 -32.62
CA LYS A 213 -0.85 18.77 -31.81
C LYS A 213 -2.17 19.54 -32.05
N PRO A 214 -2.63 20.39 -31.10
CA PRO A 214 -2.25 21.82 -31.13
C PRO A 214 -1.99 22.46 -29.74
N GLY A 215 -1.20 23.55 -29.68
CA GLY A 215 -1.08 24.46 -28.52
C GLY A 215 -2.02 25.68 -28.65
N PRO A 216 -1.75 26.84 -28.01
CA PRO A 216 -0.93 27.12 -26.83
C PRO A 216 -1.74 27.79 -25.67
N ALA A 217 -0.98 28.15 -24.62
CA ALA A 217 -1.39 28.55 -23.28
C ALA A 217 -2.15 29.89 -23.13
N VAL A 218 -2.84 30.04 -21.99
CA VAL A 218 -3.18 31.33 -21.38
C VAL A 218 -2.70 31.33 -19.92
N ALA A 219 -2.00 32.41 -19.58
CA ALA A 219 -1.36 32.70 -18.32
C ALA A 219 -2.36 33.05 -17.19
N GLY A 220 -1.96 32.81 -15.94
CA GLY A 220 -2.68 33.38 -14.80
C GLY A 220 -2.18 32.92 -13.42
N MET A 221 -1.51 33.85 -12.75
CA MET A 221 -1.40 34.02 -11.29
C MET A 221 -0.20 33.44 -10.53
N GLN A 222 0.33 34.38 -9.73
CA GLN A 222 1.61 34.42 -9.06
C GLN A 222 1.53 33.87 -7.63
N SER A 223 2.66 33.31 -7.22
CA SER A 223 3.28 33.21 -5.88
C SER A 223 2.42 33.27 -4.61
N LEU A 224 2.57 32.22 -3.81
CA LEU A 224 2.80 32.33 -2.36
C LEU A 224 3.97 31.40 -1.98
N ARG A 225 5.19 31.94 -2.07
CA ARG A 225 6.34 31.44 -1.33
C ARG A 225 6.29 32.10 0.03
N GLU A 226 6.30 31.31 1.10
CA GLU A 226 6.99 31.54 2.39
C GLU A 226 6.28 30.73 3.48
N LEU A 227 6.91 29.61 3.89
CA LEU A 227 6.95 29.04 5.25
C LEU A 227 7.31 27.55 5.19
N ALA A 228 8.59 27.26 4.92
CA ALA A 228 9.23 25.99 5.28
C ALA A 228 10.75 26.14 5.08
N ARG A 229 11.41 26.93 5.94
CA ARG A 229 12.85 26.84 6.14
C ARG A 229 13.10 26.36 7.55
N GLY A 230 13.88 25.30 7.65
CA GLY A 230 14.49 24.84 8.89
C GLY A 230 13.96 23.48 9.30
N PHE A 231 14.56 22.42 8.76
CA PHE A 231 14.96 21.24 9.52
C PHE A 231 16.00 20.49 8.67
N ASP A 232 17.28 20.75 8.98
CA ASP A 232 18.40 19.95 8.49
C ASP A 232 18.32 18.54 9.07
N ALA A 233 18.37 17.53 8.21
CA ALA A 233 18.49 16.14 8.60
C ALA A 233 19.95 15.83 9.02
N PRO A 234 20.18 15.09 10.13
CA PRO A 234 21.52 14.63 10.46
C PRO A 234 21.95 13.46 9.55
N ARG A 235 23.19 13.51 9.07
CA ARG A 235 23.83 12.48 8.23
C ARG A 235 24.07 11.19 9.04
N PRO A 236 23.95 9.99 8.43
CA PRO A 236 24.29 8.74 9.09
C PRO A 236 25.79 8.47 8.97
N GLY A 237 26.43 8.13 10.08
CA GLY A 237 27.77 7.54 10.09
C GLY A 237 28.73 8.15 11.09
N GLN A 238 28.68 7.69 12.34
CA GLN A 238 29.88 7.48 13.15
C GLN A 238 29.56 6.46 14.25
N GLY A 239 30.34 5.37 14.23
CA GLY A 239 30.15 4.21 15.07
C GLY A 239 30.46 4.49 16.54
N CYS A 240 29.66 3.88 17.41
CA CYS A 240 29.96 3.77 18.82
C CYS A 240 31.14 2.81 19.03
N SER A 241 32.34 3.36 19.26
CA SER A 241 33.42 2.65 19.95
C SER A 241 33.40 3.07 21.41
N GLY A 242 33.19 2.10 22.30
CA GLY A 242 33.10 2.32 23.73
C GLY A 242 34.41 2.76 24.39
N ARG A 243 34.27 3.28 25.60
CA ARG A 243 35.25 3.07 26.68
C ARG A 243 34.59 3.24 28.04
N LEU A 244 34.75 2.19 28.84
CA LEU A 244 34.54 2.12 30.27
C LEU A 244 35.69 2.79 31.02
N ARG A 245 35.33 3.39 32.18
CA ARG A 245 36.10 3.58 33.42
C ARG A 245 37.09 4.77 33.51
N PRO A 246 37.42 5.20 34.76
CA PRO A 246 36.96 4.71 36.07
C PRO A 246 35.86 5.55 36.72
#